data_AF-A0A3B9IYQ4-F1
#
_entry.id   AF-A0A3B9IYQ4-F1
#
_cell.length_a   1.000
_cell.length_b   1.000
_cell.length_c   1.000
_cell.angle_alpha   90.00
_cell.angle_beta   90.00
_cell.angle_gamma   90.00
#
_symmetry.space_group_name_H-M   'P 1'
#
loop_
_entity.id
_entity.type
_entity.pdbx_description
1 polymer ?
#
loop_
_entity_poly.entity_id
_entity_poly.type
_entity_poly.pdbx_seq_one_letter_code
_entity_poly.pdbx_strand_id
1 'polypeptide(L)'
;MRLDFFKKEKIIKYSILVILAVGLLSIVYKIRSIECYDYVDNLCYECNDINDLDDYIEYNMLSNEIKKCITKDELDFSSDISIYHIAEQLTNVENHKRIKTYTCSSNSFPHSPLHQQVIVNGTQYVVYYNIVFSPRLLSSKPKVVEWNAYVKDENNNICFSSNNV
;
A
#
# COMPACT_ATOMS: atom_id res chain seq x y z
N MET A 1 27.51 47.61 -12.50
CA MET A 1 26.10 47.77 -12.96
C MET A 1 25.62 46.67 -13.91
N ARG A 2 26.40 46.20 -14.92
CA ARG A 2 25.95 45.11 -15.82
C ARG A 2 25.92 43.70 -15.17
N LEU A 3 26.85 43.38 -14.28
CA LEU A 3 26.93 42.06 -13.61
C LEU A 3 25.69 41.76 -12.74
N ASP A 4 25.13 42.76 -12.06
CA ASP A 4 23.94 42.59 -11.21
C ASP A 4 22.67 42.39 -12.03
N PHE A 5 22.60 42.96 -13.24
CA PHE A 5 21.47 42.80 -14.15
C PHE A 5 21.40 41.37 -14.71
N PHE A 6 22.53 40.83 -15.17
CA PHE A 6 22.61 39.44 -15.64
C PHE A 6 22.36 38.41 -14.52
N LYS A 7 22.79 38.72 -13.28
CA LYS A 7 22.45 37.88 -12.10
C LYS A 7 20.95 37.90 -11.80
N LYS A 8 20.30 39.08 -11.81
CA LYS A 8 18.86 39.21 -11.58
C LYS A 8 18.01 38.49 -12.64
N GLU A 9 18.38 38.61 -13.92
CA GLU A 9 17.67 37.92 -15.01
C GLU A 9 17.79 36.39 -14.93
N LYS A 10 18.99 35.88 -14.59
CA LYS A 10 19.19 34.45 -14.33
C LYS A 10 18.37 33.98 -13.14
N ILE A 11 18.37 34.72 -12.02
CA ILE A 11 17.58 34.38 -10.82
C ILE A 11 16.09 34.29 -11.17
N ILE A 12 15.54 35.27 -11.89
CA ILE A 12 14.13 35.26 -12.30
C ILE A 12 13.81 34.06 -13.19
N LYS A 13 14.67 33.75 -14.17
CA LYS A 13 14.51 32.57 -15.04
C LYS A 13 14.53 31.26 -14.25
N TYR A 14 15.44 31.12 -13.28
CA TYR A 14 15.48 29.94 -12.41
C TYR A 14 14.26 29.87 -11.50
N SER A 15 13.79 30.99 -10.93
CA SER A 15 12.58 31.02 -10.10
C SER A 15 11.34 30.59 -10.88
N ILE A 16 11.17 31.06 -12.12
CA ILE A 16 10.07 30.62 -13.00
C ILE A 16 10.17 29.12 -13.29
N LEU A 17 11.38 28.62 -13.58
CA LEU A 17 11.60 27.20 -13.86
C LEU A 17 11.30 26.32 -12.64
N VAL A 18 11.68 26.76 -11.44
CA VAL A 18 11.34 26.07 -10.18
C VAL A 18 9.83 26.06 -9.95
N ILE A 19 9.14 27.19 -10.16
CA ILE A 19 7.67 27.26 -10.01
C ILE A 19 6.98 26.30 -11.00
N LEU A 20 7.43 26.29 -12.26
CA LEU A 20 6.90 25.36 -13.27
C LEU A 20 7.16 23.91 -12.90
N ALA A 21 8.36 23.59 -12.41
CA ALA A 21 8.70 22.24 -11.97
C ALA A 21 7.82 21.79 -10.78
N VAL A 22 7.62 22.66 -9.78
CA VAL A 22 6.72 22.37 -8.64
C VAL A 22 5.29 22.18 -9.11
N GLY A 23 4.78 23.06 -10.00
CA GLY A 23 3.45 22.93 -10.57
C GLY A 23 3.26 21.61 -11.34
N LEU A 24 4.23 21.24 -12.17
CA LEU A 24 4.23 19.98 -12.90
C LEU A 24 4.22 18.78 -11.94
N LEU A 25 5.06 18.80 -10.89
CA LEU A 25 5.10 17.74 -9.88
C LEU A 25 3.76 17.61 -9.15
N SER A 26 3.08 18.72 -8.82
CA SER A 26 1.75 18.68 -8.21
C SER A 26 0.70 18.06 -9.13
N ILE A 27 0.71 18.39 -10.43
CA ILE A 27 -0.22 17.80 -11.41
C ILE A 27 0.05 16.30 -11.57
N VAL A 28 1.32 15.92 -11.76
CA VAL A 28 1.73 14.51 -11.85
C VAL A 28 1.29 13.74 -10.61
N TYR A 29 1.50 14.31 -9.41
CA TYR A 29 1.10 13.65 -8.17
C TYR A 29 -0.43 13.46 -8.06
N LYS A 30 -1.24 14.42 -8.53
CA LYS A 30 -2.70 14.27 -8.60
C LYS A 30 -3.11 13.15 -9.57
N ILE A 31 -2.49 13.07 -10.75
CA ILE A 31 -2.76 11.99 -11.71
C ILE A 31 -2.41 10.63 -11.07
N ARG A 32 -1.24 10.52 -10.44
CA ARG A 32 -0.83 9.31 -9.71
C ARG A 32 -1.78 8.95 -8.56
N SER A 33 -2.39 9.93 -7.91
CA SER A 33 -3.41 9.71 -6.89
C SER A 33 -4.68 9.08 -7.46
N ILE A 34 -5.10 9.50 -8.66
CA ILE A 34 -6.26 8.90 -9.35
C ILE A 34 -5.92 7.48 -9.76
N GLU A 35 -4.76 7.26 -10.40
CA GLU A 35 -4.29 5.92 -10.75
C GLU A 35 -4.17 4.99 -9.53
N CYS A 36 -3.76 5.52 -8.38
CA CYS A 36 -3.72 4.76 -7.14
C CYS A 36 -5.12 4.35 -6.67
N TYR A 37 -6.12 5.23 -6.82
CA TYR A 37 -7.50 4.91 -6.49
C TYR A 37 -8.04 3.83 -7.44
N ASP A 38 -7.89 4.03 -8.75
CA ASP A 38 -8.35 3.09 -9.78
C ASP A 38 -7.68 1.72 -9.63
N TYR A 39 -6.39 1.69 -9.26
CA TYR A 39 -5.69 0.45 -8.97
C TYR A 39 -6.30 -0.30 -7.78
N VAL A 40 -6.65 0.40 -6.69
CA VAL A 40 -7.25 -0.24 -5.50
C VAL A 40 -8.69 -0.66 -5.78
N ASP A 41 -9.44 0.15 -6.54
CA ASP A 41 -10.80 -0.20 -6.98
C ASP A 41 -10.79 -1.48 -7.83
N ASN A 42 -9.90 -1.56 -8.82
CA ASN A 42 -9.70 -2.77 -9.62
C ASN A 42 -9.30 -3.97 -8.76
N LEU A 43 -8.36 -3.80 -7.83
CA LEU A 43 -8.00 -4.85 -6.88
C LEU A 43 -9.23 -5.30 -6.07
N CYS A 44 -10.04 -4.38 -5.56
CA CYS A 44 -11.23 -4.73 -4.78
C CYS A 44 -12.39 -5.27 -5.62
N TYR A 45 -12.37 -5.14 -6.95
CA TYR A 45 -13.44 -5.59 -7.83
C TYR A 45 -13.10 -6.89 -8.57
N GLU A 46 -11.87 -7.03 -9.04
CA GLU A 46 -11.43 -8.13 -9.92
C GLU A 46 -10.71 -9.26 -9.16
N CYS A 47 -10.24 -9.00 -7.94
CA CYS A 47 -9.64 -10.02 -7.08
C CYS A 47 -10.75 -10.93 -6.52
N ASN A 48 -10.63 -12.26 -6.62
CA ASN A 48 -11.68 -13.15 -6.12
C ASN A 48 -11.52 -13.47 -4.63
N ASP A 49 -10.28 -13.64 -4.19
CA ASP A 49 -9.91 -13.96 -2.81
C ASP A 49 -8.47 -13.51 -2.50
N ILE A 50 -7.89 -13.95 -1.38
CA ILE A 50 -6.53 -13.56 -0.99
C ILE A 50 -5.47 -14.21 -1.90
N ASN A 51 -5.75 -15.37 -2.52
CA ASN A 51 -4.80 -16.08 -3.38
C ASN A 51 -4.45 -15.26 -4.63
N ASP A 52 -5.41 -14.49 -5.15
CA ASP A 52 -5.23 -13.65 -6.33
C ASP A 52 -4.36 -12.40 -6.06
N LEU A 53 -3.96 -12.13 -4.81
CA LEU A 53 -3.14 -10.95 -4.48
C LEU A 53 -1.77 -10.95 -5.14
N ASP A 54 -1.22 -12.10 -5.54
CA ASP A 54 0.07 -12.19 -6.24
C ASP A 54 0.05 -11.46 -7.60
N ASP A 55 -1.11 -11.36 -8.25
CA ASP A 55 -1.26 -10.63 -9.52
C ASP A 55 -1.24 -9.11 -9.33
N TYR A 56 -1.57 -8.65 -8.12
CA TYR A 56 -1.65 -7.24 -7.80
C TYR A 56 -0.39 -6.77 -7.08
N ILE A 57 0.03 -7.43 -6.01
CA ILE A 57 1.02 -6.93 -5.06
C ILE A 57 2.38 -7.59 -5.27
N GLU A 58 3.33 -6.78 -5.73
CA GLU A 58 4.74 -7.21 -5.80
C GLU A 58 5.53 -6.79 -4.56
N TYR A 59 6.59 -7.55 -4.22
CA TYR A 59 7.49 -7.19 -3.13
C TYR A 59 8.10 -5.77 -3.27
N ASN A 60 8.34 -5.30 -4.50
CA ASN A 60 8.85 -3.95 -4.74
C ASN A 60 7.84 -2.85 -4.37
N MET A 61 6.55 -3.18 -4.21
CA MET A 61 5.47 -2.28 -3.83
C MET A 61 5.47 -1.99 -2.33
N LEU A 62 5.99 -2.90 -1.52
CA LEU A 62 5.99 -2.82 -0.06
C LEU A 62 6.85 -1.66 0.47
N SER A 63 6.39 -1.05 1.56
CA SER A 63 7.17 -0.10 2.35
C SER A 63 8.37 -0.77 3.01
N ASN A 64 9.36 0.02 3.40
CA ASN A 64 10.54 -0.54 4.07
C ASN A 64 10.14 -1.12 5.44
N GLU A 65 9.08 -0.60 6.06
CA GLU A 65 8.55 -1.09 7.31
C GLU A 65 7.95 -2.49 7.15
N ILE A 66 7.09 -2.69 6.13
CA ILE A 66 6.52 -4.01 5.84
C ILE A 66 7.62 -5.02 5.45
N LYS A 67 8.60 -4.58 4.66
CA LYS A 67 9.75 -5.41 4.26
C LYS A 67 10.64 -5.88 5.41
N LYS A 68 10.52 -5.29 6.61
CA LYS A 68 11.24 -5.79 7.80
C LYS A 68 10.57 -7.02 8.41
N CYS A 69 9.29 -7.24 8.13
CA CYS A 69 8.50 -8.34 8.68
C CYS A 69 8.37 -9.50 7.71
N ILE A 70 8.47 -9.23 6.40
CA ILE A 70 8.30 -10.23 5.34
C ILE A 70 9.43 -10.07 4.31
N THR A 71 10.10 -11.16 4.00
CA THR A 71 11.08 -11.27 2.91
C THR A 71 10.40 -11.49 1.57
N LYS A 72 11.15 -11.40 0.47
CA LYS A 72 10.57 -11.59 -0.87
C LYS A 72 10.02 -13.00 -1.06
N ASP A 73 10.68 -14.00 -0.51
CA ASP A 73 10.32 -15.41 -0.68
C ASP A 73 9.15 -15.82 0.24
N GLU A 74 8.88 -15.04 1.29
CA GLU A 74 7.74 -15.22 2.21
C GLU A 74 6.48 -14.49 1.74
N LEU A 75 6.58 -13.59 0.75
CA LEU A 75 5.43 -12.95 0.12
C LEU A 75 4.86 -13.89 -0.94
N ASP A 76 4.05 -14.84 -0.49
CA ASP A 76 3.43 -15.90 -1.28
C ASP A 76 1.96 -16.09 -0.86
N PHE A 77 1.03 -15.97 -1.81
CA PHE A 77 -0.40 -16.18 -1.57
C PHE A 77 -0.92 -17.51 -2.12
N SER A 78 -0.04 -18.40 -2.58
CA SER A 78 -0.45 -19.64 -3.25
C SER A 78 -1.03 -20.73 -2.34
N SER A 79 -0.94 -20.59 -1.01
CA SER A 79 -1.42 -21.61 -0.06
C SER A 79 -1.97 -21.03 1.24
N ASP A 80 -2.91 -21.75 1.85
CA ASP A 80 -3.50 -21.45 3.16
C ASP A 80 -2.45 -21.20 4.26
N ILE A 81 -1.38 -22.01 4.26
CA ILE A 81 -0.29 -21.90 5.22
C ILE A 81 0.49 -20.60 4.99
N SER A 82 0.81 -20.28 3.73
CA SER A 82 1.53 -19.06 3.37
C SER A 82 0.71 -17.81 3.73
N ILE A 83 -0.60 -17.80 3.41
CA ILE A 83 -1.53 -16.71 3.74
C ILE A 83 -1.60 -16.49 5.25
N TYR A 84 -1.77 -17.55 6.02
CA TYR A 84 -1.80 -17.47 7.47
C TYR A 84 -0.47 -16.93 8.03
N HIS A 85 0.66 -17.40 7.50
CA HIS A 85 1.98 -16.96 7.94
C HIS A 85 2.22 -15.47 7.66
N ILE A 86 1.84 -14.98 6.48
CA ILE A 86 1.89 -13.54 6.14
C ILE A 86 1.04 -12.74 7.14
N ALA A 87 -0.17 -13.23 7.45
CA ALA A 87 -1.05 -12.56 8.40
C ALA A 87 -0.40 -12.45 9.79
N GLU A 88 0.19 -13.55 10.27
CA GLU A 88 0.94 -13.59 11.52
C GLU A 88 2.09 -12.58 11.54
N GLN A 89 2.96 -12.57 10.52
CA GLN A 89 4.10 -11.65 10.43
C GLN A 89 3.69 -10.17 10.45
N LEU A 90 2.58 -9.83 9.79
CA LEU A 90 2.10 -8.44 9.66
C LEU A 90 1.37 -7.92 10.90
N THR A 91 1.03 -8.79 11.85
CA THR A 91 0.40 -8.34 13.10
C THR A 91 1.36 -7.57 14.02
N ASN A 92 2.67 -7.73 13.82
CA ASN A 92 3.72 -7.07 14.60
C ASN A 92 4.16 -5.69 14.06
N VAL A 93 3.53 -5.18 13.01
CA VAL A 93 3.90 -3.88 12.43
C VAL A 93 3.27 -2.76 13.26
N GLU A 94 4.05 -2.12 14.13
CA GLU A 94 3.57 -0.93 14.85
C GLU A 94 3.41 0.29 13.92
N ASN A 95 2.17 0.65 13.60
CA ASN A 95 1.86 1.78 12.71
C ASN A 95 2.05 3.14 13.41
N HIS A 96 3.22 3.74 13.22
CA HIS A 96 3.53 5.07 13.78
C HIS A 96 3.40 6.22 12.78
N LYS A 97 2.88 5.98 11.57
CA LYS A 97 2.89 7.01 10.51
C LYS A 97 1.54 7.65 10.30
N ARG A 98 1.51 8.99 10.31
CA ARG A 98 0.41 9.76 9.75
C ARG A 98 0.13 9.28 8.32
N ILE A 99 -1.08 8.76 8.11
CA ILE A 99 -1.62 8.47 6.80
C ILE A 99 -1.45 9.72 5.94
N LYS A 100 -0.73 9.57 4.82
CA LYS A 100 -0.41 10.70 3.94
C LYS A 100 -1.65 11.12 3.15
N THR A 101 -1.68 12.37 2.73
CA THR A 101 -2.69 12.83 1.77
C THR A 101 -2.67 11.94 0.52
N TYR A 102 -3.85 11.58 0.02
CA TYR A 102 -4.07 10.76 -1.17
C TYR A 102 -3.72 9.27 -1.06
N THR A 103 -3.67 8.71 0.15
CA THR A 103 -3.69 7.25 0.32
C THR A 103 -5.07 6.67 0.06
N CYS A 104 -5.12 5.42 -0.38
CA CYS A 104 -6.34 4.67 -0.60
C CYS A 104 -6.26 3.33 0.13
N SER A 105 -7.31 2.95 0.86
CA SER A 105 -7.36 1.70 1.64
C SER A 105 -8.34 0.74 0.97
N SER A 106 -8.01 -0.55 0.94
CA SER A 106 -8.93 -1.59 0.45
C SER A 106 -10.25 -1.60 1.22
N ASN A 107 -10.24 -1.27 2.52
CA ASN A 107 -11.45 -1.14 3.34
C ASN A 107 -12.31 0.08 3.00
N SER A 108 -11.85 0.98 2.12
CA SER A 108 -12.68 2.08 1.60
C SER A 108 -13.73 1.57 0.59
N PHE A 109 -13.62 0.32 0.14
CA PHE A 109 -14.51 -0.29 -0.84
C PHE A 109 -15.38 -1.36 -0.17
N PRO A 110 -16.70 -1.33 -0.35
CA PRO A 110 -17.63 -2.27 0.30
C PRO A 110 -17.51 -3.71 -0.20
N HIS A 111 -16.86 -3.92 -1.34
CA HIS A 111 -16.71 -5.23 -1.99
C HIS A 111 -15.34 -5.88 -1.77
N SER A 112 -14.54 -5.40 -0.80
CA SER A 112 -13.19 -5.91 -0.57
C SER A 112 -13.17 -7.45 -0.39
N PRO A 113 -12.59 -8.20 -1.35
CA PRO A 113 -12.53 -9.67 -1.36
C PRO A 113 -11.37 -10.18 -0.48
N LEU A 114 -10.73 -9.29 0.27
CA LEU A 114 -9.51 -9.56 1.05
C LEU A 114 -9.82 -10.24 2.38
N HIS A 115 -10.67 -11.25 2.33
CA HIS A 115 -10.95 -12.15 3.42
C HIS A 115 -11.12 -13.58 2.90
N GLN A 116 -10.48 -14.54 3.56
CA GLN A 116 -10.48 -15.93 3.10
C GLN A 116 -10.49 -16.87 4.30
N GLN A 117 -11.20 -17.99 4.15
CA GLN A 117 -11.10 -19.11 5.08
C GLN A 117 -9.89 -19.95 4.70
N VAL A 118 -9.03 -20.22 5.67
CA VAL A 118 -7.81 -21.02 5.49
C VAL A 118 -7.77 -22.15 6.50
N ILE A 119 -7.21 -23.30 6.12
CA ILE A 119 -7.06 -24.45 7.01
C ILE A 119 -5.57 -24.68 7.27
N VAL A 120 -5.18 -24.53 8.54
CA VAL A 120 -3.80 -24.72 8.98
C VAL A 120 -3.76 -25.80 10.04
N ASN A 121 -3.01 -26.88 9.78
CA ASN A 121 -2.89 -28.03 10.67
C ASN A 121 -4.24 -28.67 11.10
N GLY A 122 -5.24 -28.62 10.21
CA GLY A 122 -6.58 -29.15 10.48
C GLY A 122 -7.51 -28.20 11.25
N THR A 123 -7.03 -27.02 11.62
CA THR A 123 -7.84 -25.95 12.25
C THR A 123 -8.24 -24.93 11.20
N GLN A 124 -9.51 -24.53 11.20
CA GLN A 124 -10.04 -23.53 10.30
C GLN A 124 -9.89 -22.12 10.90
N TYR A 125 -9.38 -21.20 10.09
CA TYR A 125 -9.23 -19.78 10.42
C TYR A 125 -9.88 -18.91 9.36
N VAL A 126 -10.23 -17.68 9.74
CA VAL A 126 -10.61 -16.63 8.80
C VAL A 126 -9.59 -15.51 8.86
N VAL A 127 -8.91 -15.28 7.74
CA VAL A 127 -7.91 -14.23 7.57
C VAL A 127 -8.56 -13.04 6.88
N TYR A 128 -8.28 -11.84 7.36
CA TYR A 128 -8.72 -10.57 6.79
C TYR A 128 -7.51 -9.66 6.58
N TYR A 129 -7.42 -9.04 5.41
CA TYR A 129 -6.41 -8.03 5.10
C TYR A 129 -7.05 -6.66 4.81
N ASN A 130 -6.44 -5.64 5.40
CA ASN A 130 -6.68 -4.25 5.03
C ASN A 130 -5.35 -3.63 4.58
N ILE A 131 -5.29 -3.26 3.31
CA ILE A 131 -4.06 -2.80 2.66
C ILE A 131 -4.23 -1.33 2.30
N VAL A 132 -3.29 -0.50 2.72
CA VAL A 132 -3.26 0.93 2.41
C VAL A 132 -2.18 1.22 1.39
N PHE A 133 -2.59 1.86 0.31
CA PHE A 133 -1.77 2.23 -0.83
C PHE A 133 -1.51 3.74 -0.85
N SER A 134 -0.34 4.14 -1.32
CA SER A 134 -0.01 5.54 -1.60
C SER A 134 0.56 5.70 -3.01
N PRO A 135 0.26 6.79 -3.72
CA PRO A 135 0.79 7.03 -5.06
C PRO A 135 2.31 7.14 -5.08
N ARG A 136 2.93 6.66 -6.17
CA ARG A 136 4.36 6.83 -6.44
C ARG A 136 4.52 7.84 -7.57
N LEU A 137 5.41 8.82 -7.40
CA LEU A 137 5.68 9.82 -8.44
C LEU A 137 6.19 9.18 -9.75
N LEU A 138 7.03 8.15 -9.64
CA LEU A 138 7.78 7.56 -10.76
C LEU A 138 7.30 6.15 -11.15
N SER A 139 6.16 5.68 -10.63
CA SER A 139 5.63 4.33 -10.91
C SER A 139 4.11 4.39 -10.97
N SER A 140 3.51 3.69 -11.94
CA SER A 140 2.07 3.51 -12.03
C SER A 140 1.55 2.56 -10.94
N LYS A 141 2.36 1.56 -10.55
CA LYS A 141 2.04 0.72 -9.40
C LYS A 141 2.19 1.53 -8.10
N PRO A 142 1.18 1.57 -7.22
CA PRO A 142 1.26 2.30 -5.97
C PRO A 142 2.23 1.63 -4.98
N LYS A 143 2.50 2.32 -3.87
CA LYS A 143 3.26 1.79 -2.74
C LYS A 143 2.29 1.26 -1.69
N VAL A 144 2.45 0.03 -1.24
CA VAL A 144 1.81 -0.46 -0.01
C VAL A 144 2.52 0.19 1.17
N VAL A 145 1.83 1.05 1.90
CA VAL A 145 2.40 1.82 3.02
C VAL A 145 2.05 1.22 4.37
N GLU A 146 0.92 0.53 4.45
CA GLU A 146 0.41 -0.13 5.64
C GLU A 146 -0.37 -1.37 5.20
N TRP A 147 -0.27 -2.42 6.00
CA TRP A 147 -0.96 -3.69 5.76
C TRP A 147 -1.33 -4.25 7.12
N ASN A 148 -2.62 -4.20 7.43
CA ASN A 148 -3.17 -4.74 8.66
C ASN A 148 -3.76 -6.11 8.36
N ALA A 149 -3.42 -7.07 9.21
CA ALA A 149 -3.92 -8.42 9.13
C ALA A 149 -4.65 -8.77 10.42
N TYR A 150 -5.71 -9.56 10.25
CA TYR A 150 -6.56 -9.97 11.34
C TYR A 150 -6.99 -11.41 11.12
N VAL A 151 -6.82 -12.25 12.14
CA VAL A 151 -7.07 -13.69 12.06
C VAL A 151 -8.02 -14.10 13.18
N LYS A 152 -9.09 -14.80 12.80
CA LYS A 152 -10.08 -15.40 13.71
C LYS A 152 -10.05 -16.91 13.65
N ASP A 153 -10.32 -17.56 14.78
CA ASP A 153 -10.62 -19.00 14.82
C ASP A 153 -12.11 -19.29 14.50
N GLU A 154 -12.46 -20.56 14.45
CA GLU A 154 -13.82 -21.08 14.28
C GLU A 154 -14.83 -20.59 15.35
N ASN A 155 -14.34 -20.19 16.52
CA ASN A 155 -15.14 -19.65 17.63
C ASN A 155 -15.21 -18.11 17.59
N ASN A 156 -14.71 -17.50 16.51
CA ASN A 156 -14.67 -16.06 16.29
C ASN A 156 -13.77 -15.32 17.31
N ASN A 157 -12.86 -16.03 17.99
CA ASN A 157 -11.83 -15.44 18.84
C ASN A 157 -10.71 -14.87 17.98
N ILE A 158 -10.16 -13.75 18.44
CA ILE A 158 -9.02 -13.10 17.78
C ILE A 158 -7.76 -13.89 18.11
N CYS A 159 -7.16 -14.51 17.10
CA CYS A 159 -5.85 -15.17 17.26
C CYS A 159 -4.73 -14.13 17.14
N PHE A 160 -4.81 -13.28 16.11
CA PHE A 160 -3.84 -12.22 15.85
C PHE A 160 -4.56 -11.00 15.29
N SER A 161 -4.12 -9.80 15.69
CA SER A 161 -4.58 -8.54 15.12
C SER A 161 -3.41 -7.57 15.12
N SER A 162 -3.16 -6.92 13.99
CA SER A 162 -2.42 -5.64 14.00
C SER A 162 -3.18 -4.70 14.95
N ASN A 163 -2.59 -4.32 16.08
CA ASN A 163 -3.23 -3.41 17.03
C ASN A 163 -3.39 -2.04 16.39
N ASN A 164 -4.61 -1.66 16.01
CA ASN A 164 -5.09 -0.27 15.91
C ASN A 164 -6.62 -0.27 15.83
N VAL A 165 -7.26 -0.05 16.99
CA VAL A 165 -8.58 0.60 17.06
C VAL A 165 -8.35 2.10 16.96
#